data_AF-A0A2U8I3Z6-F1
#
_entry.id   AF-A0A2U8I3Z6-F1
#
_cell.length_a   1.000
_cell.length_b   1.000
_cell.length_c   1.000
_cell.angle_alpha   90.00
_cell.angle_beta   90.00
_cell.angle_gamma   90.00
#
_symmetry.space_group_name_H-M   'P 1'
#
loop_
_entity.id
_entity.type
_entity.pdbx_description
1 polymer ?
#
loop_
_entity_poly.entity_id
_entity_poly.type
_entity_poly.pdbx_seq_one_letter_code
_entity_poly.pdbx_strand_id
1 'polypeptide(L)' 'MLQEVMRKPSEMIYIGATLHQALETFAASISAHSEYKITAAHFAQYLIDHYGEIAKDTIIATLKN' A
#
# COMPACT_ATOMS: atom_id res chain seq x y z
N MET A 1 -2.93 31.77 -1.75
CA MET A 1 -3.35 31.11 -0.50
C MET A 1 -3.80 29.71 -0.89
N LEU A 2 -3.07 28.70 -0.40
CA LEU A 2 -3.20 27.29 -0.79
C LEU A 2 -4.57 26.77 -0.38
N GLN A 3 -5.37 26.41 -1.38
CA GLN A 3 -6.64 25.72 -1.17
C GLN A 3 -6.37 24.39 -0.51
N GLU A 4 -7.01 24.16 0.63
CA GLU A 4 -7.08 22.89 1.33
C GLU A 4 -7.60 21.81 0.38
N VAL A 5 -6.67 21.01 -0.15
CA VAL A 5 -7.02 19.72 -0.75
C VAL A 5 -7.41 18.83 0.43
N MET A 6 -8.65 18.97 0.90
CA MET A 6 -9.30 17.95 1.72
C MET A 6 -9.42 16.70 0.85
N ARG A 7 -8.34 15.91 0.81
CA ARG A 7 -8.35 14.56 0.25
C ARG A 7 -9.42 13.81 1.04
N LYS A 8 -10.55 13.51 0.39
CA LYS A 8 -11.54 12.57 0.92
C LYS A 8 -10.78 11.35 1.48
N PRO A 9 -11.19 10.78 2.62
CA PRO A 9 -10.57 9.56 3.13
C PRO A 9 -10.48 8.59 1.96
N SER A 10 -9.27 8.16 1.62
CA SER A 10 -9.08 7.17 0.56
C SER A 10 -9.99 6.00 0.91
N GLU A 11 -10.81 5.55 -0.04
CA GLU A 11 -11.63 4.35 0.12
C GLU A 11 -10.79 3.28 0.82
N MET A 12 -11.28 2.79 1.96
CA MET A 12 -10.58 1.81 2.76
C MET A 12 -10.53 0.52 1.93
N ILE A 13 -9.42 0.32 1.22
CA ILE A 13 -9.26 -0.82 0.32
C ILE A 13 -9.14 -2.07 1.21
N TYR A 14 -10.16 -2.95 1.18
CA TYR A 14 -10.13 -4.21 1.90
C TYR A 14 -9.13 -5.15 1.23
N ILE A 15 -7.98 -5.34 1.85
CA ILE A 15 -6.96 -6.23 1.33
C ILE A 15 -7.35 -7.68 1.69
N GLY A 16 -7.73 -8.49 0.70
CA GLY A 16 -7.98 -9.92 0.87
C GLY A 16 -6.78 -10.61 1.51
N ALA A 17 -7.04 -11.60 2.36
CA ALA A 17 -6.05 -12.20 3.27
C ALA A 17 -4.74 -12.58 2.58
N THR A 18 -4.81 -13.15 1.37
CA THR A 18 -3.63 -13.57 0.59
C THR A 18 -2.74 -12.40 0.16
N LEU A 19 -3.32 -11.30 -0.34
CA LEU A 19 -2.54 -10.13 -0.73
C LEU A 19 -1.97 -9.42 0.50
N HIS A 20 -2.72 -9.40 1.61
CA HIS A 20 -2.25 -8.84 2.86
C HIS A 20 -1.03 -9.61 3.39
N GLN A 21 -1.09 -10.95 3.37
CA GLN A 21 0.01 -11.81 3.79
C GLN A 21 1.25 -11.65 2.90
N ALA A 22 1.07 -11.48 1.60
CA ALA A 22 2.17 -11.19 0.68
C ALA A 22 2.82 -9.84 1.02
N LEU A 23 2.02 -8.77 1.19
CA LEU A 23 2.51 -7.45 1.55
C LEU A 23 3.20 -7.46 2.93
N GLU A 24 2.68 -8.19 3.91
CA GLU A 24 3.32 -8.37 5.21
C GLU A 24 4.67 -9.10 5.09
N THR A 25 4.72 -10.16 4.28
CA THR A 25 5.97 -10.93 4.06
C THR A 25 7.05 -10.06 3.46
N PHE A 26 6.72 -9.26 2.45
CA PHE A 26 7.67 -8.32 1.85
C PHE A 26 8.06 -7.21 2.82
N ALA A 27 7.11 -6.62 3.55
CA ALA A 27 7.39 -5.60 4.55
C ALA A 27 8.29 -6.13 5.68
N ALA A 28 8.07 -7.35 6.15
CA ALA A 28 8.89 -8.02 7.15
C ALA A 28 10.30 -8.31 6.62
N SER A 29 10.42 -8.76 5.37
CA SER A 29 11.73 -8.97 4.73
C SER A 29 12.53 -7.68 4.65
N ILE A 30 11.92 -6.57 4.20
CA ILE A 30 12.61 -5.28 4.13
C ILE A 30 12.94 -4.77 5.54
N SER A 31 12.05 -4.98 6.51
CA SER A 31 12.33 -4.64 7.92
C SER A 31 13.51 -5.44 8.49
N ALA A 32 13.69 -6.69 8.08
CA ALA A 32 14.82 -7.51 8.53
C ALA A 32 16.16 -7.06 7.92
N HIS A 33 16.12 -6.42 6.74
CA HIS A 33 17.30 -5.90 6.04
C HIS A 33 17.49 -4.39 6.22
N SER A 34 16.69 -3.74 7.06
CA SER A 34 16.78 -2.32 7.36
C SER A 34 16.68 -2.08 8.87
N GLU A 35 17.02 -0.89 9.34
CA GLU A 35 16.85 -0.52 10.75
C GLU A 35 15.41 -0.04 11.06
N TYR A 36 14.50 -0.12 10.07
CA TYR A 36 13.16 0.45 10.16
C TYR A 36 12.10 -0.63 10.20
N LYS A 37 11.09 -0.44 11.05
CA LYS A 37 9.89 -1.27 11.05
C LYS A 37 8.95 -0.83 9.92
N ILE A 38 8.93 -1.60 8.84
CA ILE A 38 8.04 -1.41 7.70
C ILE A 38 6.80 -2.28 7.87
N THR A 39 5.62 -1.67 7.72
CA THR A 39 4.33 -2.37 7.76
C THR A 39 3.84 -2.62 6.33
N ALA A 40 2.89 -3.54 6.17
CA ALA A 40 2.24 -3.76 4.88
C ALA A 40 1.64 -2.46 4.30
N ALA A 41 1.12 -1.57 5.15
CA ALA A 41 0.58 -0.28 4.73
C ALA A 41 1.68 0.66 4.20
N HIS A 42 2.82 0.76 4.87
CA HIS A 42 3.96 1.54 4.37
C HIS A 42 4.45 1.02 3.02
N PHE A 43 4.53 -0.31 2.87
CA PHE A 43 4.98 -0.93 1.63
C PHE A 43 3.97 -0.73 0.49
N ALA A 44 2.67 -0.87 0.76
CA ALA A 44 1.62 -0.60 -0.23
C ALA A 44 1.63 0.88 -0.67
N GLN A 45 1.82 1.81 0.27
CA GLN A 45 1.92 3.23 -0.05
C GLN A 45 3.15 3.52 -0.92
N TYR A 46 4.30 2.93 -0.61
CA TYR A 46 5.50 3.03 -1.44
C TYR A 46 5.25 2.55 -2.89
N LEU A 47 4.56 1.42 -3.06
CA LEU A 47 4.23 0.92 -4.40
C LEU A 47 3.36 1.92 -5.18
N ILE A 48 2.39 2.55 -4.52
CA ILE A 48 1.53 3.56 -5.13
C ILE A 48 2.33 4.82 -5.46
N ASP A 49 3.18 5.30 -4.54
CA ASP A 49 3.95 6.52 -4.74
C ASP A 49 5.02 6.38 -5.83
N HIS A 50 5.61 5.18 -5.96
CA HIS A 50 6.70 4.93 -6.90
C HIS A 50 6.23 4.46 -8.28
N TYR A 51 5.16 3.68 -8.35
CA TYR A 51 4.63 3.12 -9.61
C TYR A 51 3.29 3.73 -10.05
N GLY A 52 2.74 4.66 -9.26
CA GLY A 52 1.58 5.47 -9.61
C GLY A 52 0.26 4.68 -9.70
N GLU A 53 -0.66 5.19 -10.52
CA GLU A 53 -2.02 4.65 -10.66
C GLU A 53 -2.05 3.18 -11.13
N ILE A 54 -1.04 2.72 -11.89
CA ILE A 54 -0.96 1.32 -12.34
C ILE A 54 -0.86 0.35 -11.15
N ALA A 55 -0.05 0.69 -10.14
CA ALA A 55 0.07 -0.14 -8.94
C ALA A 55 -1.23 -0.11 -8.12
N LYS A 56 -1.86 1.05 -8.00
CA LYS A 56 -3.16 1.19 -7.34
C LYS A 56 -4.24 0.34 -8.02
N ASP A 57 -4.36 0.43 -9.35
CA ASP A 57 -5.36 -0.33 -10.11
C ASP A 57 -5.08 -1.84 -10.06
N THR A 58 -3.82 -2.26 -10.11
CA THR A 58 -3.44 -3.67 -9.98
C THR A 58 -3.78 -4.20 -8.60
N ILE A 59 -3.44 -3.46 -7.54
CA ILE A 59 -3.82 -3.81 -6.16
C ILE A 59 -5.34 -3.92 -6.07
N ILE A 60 -6.10 -2.94 -6.56
CA ILE A 60 -7.57 -2.98 -6.53
C ILE A 60 -8.13 -4.17 -7.33
N ALA A 61 -7.57 -4.48 -8.50
CA ALA A 61 -8.02 -5.60 -9.33
C ALA A 61 -7.73 -6.96 -8.69
N THR A 62 -6.57 -7.12 -8.05
CA THR A 62 -6.23 -8.32 -7.28
C THR A 62 -7.12 -8.47 -6.04
N LEU A 63 -7.71 -7.38 -5.54
CA LEU A 63 -8.56 -7.38 -4.35
C LEU A 63 -10.05 -7.60 -4.63
N LYS A 64 -10.48 -7.43 -5.87
CA LYS A 64 -11.87 -7.67 -6.29
C LYS A 64 -12.13 -9.13 -6.72
N ASN A 65 -11.09 -9.93 -6.89
CA ASN A 65 -11.15 -11.37 -7.17
C ASN A 65 -10.84 -12.18 -5.92
#